data_AF-V2JCF4-F1
#
_entry.id   AF-V2JCF4-F1
#
_cell.length_a   1.000
_cell.length_b   1.000
_cell.length_c   1.000
_cell.angle_alpha   90.00
_cell.angle_beta   90.00
_cell.angle_gamma   90.00
#
_symmetry.space_group_name_H-M   'P 1'
#
loop_
_entity.id
_entity.type
_entity.pdbx_description
1 polymer ?
#
loop_
_entity_poly.entity_id
_entity_poly.type
_entity_poly.pdbx_seq_one_letter_code
_entity_poly.pdbx_strand_id
1 'polypeptide(L)'
;MRKELWFGATLMALIVVAVLVLMPSPADWTNGHLGLLMLALIVAAIMLGFPTAFTLMGMGVLFAWLAYRHADPNIAVQQTLDLMVQRTYAVMTNDVLISVPLFVFMGYLVERANLIERLFRSLHLALAWLPGSLAVATLITCAVFATATGIVGAVVTLMGLLALPAMLRAGYSASLSAGSVTAGGCLGILIPPSVLLIVYGATAGVSVVQLYAGAFFPGLMLTGLY
;
A
#
# COMPACT_ATOMS: atom_id res chain seq x y z
N MET A 1 19.99 16.22 12.52
CA MET A 1 18.75 15.63 11.98
C MET A 1 18.97 15.26 10.52
N ARG A 2 18.57 14.04 10.10
CA ARG A 2 18.66 13.61 8.69
C ARG A 2 17.78 14.51 7.81
N LYS A 3 18.23 14.85 6.59
CA LYS A 3 17.49 15.71 5.63
C LYS A 3 16.06 15.21 5.33
N GLU A 4 15.89 13.90 5.43
CA GLU A 4 14.66 13.15 5.19
C GLU A 4 13.57 13.46 6.23
N LEU A 5 13.97 13.59 7.50
CA LEU A 5 13.06 13.98 8.59
C LEU A 5 12.65 15.46 8.47
N TRP A 6 13.56 16.29 7.96
CA TRP A 6 13.27 17.70 7.68
C TRP A 6 12.21 17.83 6.57
N PHE A 7 12.31 17.03 5.50
CA PHE A 7 11.31 17.03 4.43
C PHE A 7 9.91 16.67 4.95
N GLY A 8 9.79 15.57 5.71
CA GLY A 8 8.51 15.16 6.30
C GLY A 8 7.94 16.22 7.25
N ALA A 9 8.78 16.81 8.11
CA ALA A 9 8.36 17.87 9.02
C ALA A 9 7.92 19.14 8.27
N THR A 10 8.61 19.53 7.20
CA THR A 10 8.21 20.69 6.37
C THR A 10 6.89 20.47 5.64
N LEU A 11 6.64 19.25 5.15
CA LEU A 11 5.39 18.91 4.49
C LEU A 11 4.21 18.88 5.48
N MET A 12 4.41 18.34 6.68
CA MET A 12 3.41 18.41 7.75
C MET A 12 3.12 19.86 8.16
N ALA A 13 4.16 20.69 8.31
CA ALA A 13 3.99 22.11 8.62
C ALA A 13 3.20 22.83 7.51
N LEU A 14 3.46 22.53 6.23
CA LEU A 14 2.69 23.06 5.11
C LEU A 14 1.22 22.62 5.16
N ILE A 15 0.93 21.37 5.48
CA ILE A 15 -0.44 20.87 5.61
C ILE A 15 -1.16 21.59 6.77
N VAL A 16 -0.51 21.72 7.93
CA VAL A 16 -1.09 22.41 9.08
C VAL A 16 -1.32 23.89 8.80
N VAL A 17 -0.36 24.58 8.16
CA VAL A 17 -0.51 25.98 7.75
C VAL A 17 -1.63 26.12 6.71
N ALA A 18 -1.70 25.23 5.71
CA ALA A 18 -2.78 25.24 4.72
C ALA A 18 -4.14 25.05 5.38
N VAL A 19 -4.27 24.14 6.34
CA VAL A 19 -5.48 23.95 7.15
C VAL A 19 -5.83 25.22 7.92
N LEU A 20 -4.88 25.85 8.60
CA LEU A 20 -5.12 27.07 9.38
C LEU A 20 -5.46 28.29 8.53
N VAL A 21 -4.92 28.39 7.31
CA VAL A 21 -5.16 29.51 6.38
C VAL A 21 -6.45 29.34 5.59
N LEU A 22 -6.77 28.11 5.17
CA LEU A 22 -7.97 27.82 4.38
C LEU A 22 -9.23 27.64 5.24
N MET A 23 -9.10 27.40 6.55
CA MET A 23 -10.27 27.22 7.40
C MET A 23 -10.84 28.54 7.92
N PRO A 24 -12.13 28.83 7.66
CA PRO A 24 -12.82 29.95 8.27
C PRO A 24 -13.00 29.72 9.77
N SER A 25 -13.46 30.76 10.47
CA SER A 25 -13.69 30.70 11.92
C SER A 25 -14.60 29.50 12.28
N PRO A 26 -14.43 28.86 13.45
CA PRO A 26 -15.25 27.71 13.88
C PRO A 26 -16.77 27.94 13.88
N ALA A 27 -17.22 29.19 13.77
CA ALA A 27 -18.63 29.56 13.69
C ALA A 27 -19.25 29.30 12.30
N ASP A 28 -18.46 29.24 11.22
CA ASP A 28 -18.93 29.09 9.83
C ASP A 28 -18.65 27.69 9.23
N TRP A 29 -18.32 26.71 10.09
CA TRP A 29 -17.92 25.38 9.63
C TRP A 29 -19.08 24.62 9.01
N THR A 30 -19.02 24.44 7.70
CA THR A 30 -19.88 23.51 6.97
C THR A 30 -19.29 22.09 6.95
N ASN A 31 -20.11 21.09 6.62
CA ASN A 31 -19.68 19.69 6.49
C ASN A 31 -18.49 19.50 5.53
N GLY A 32 -18.33 20.36 4.52
CA GLY A 32 -17.19 20.34 3.61
C GLY A 32 -15.86 20.69 4.29
N HIS A 33 -15.87 21.64 5.22
CA HIS A 33 -14.68 22.02 5.99
C HIS A 33 -14.25 20.91 6.94
N LEU A 34 -15.20 20.22 7.58
CA LEU A 34 -14.92 19.04 8.39
C LEU A 34 -14.29 17.91 7.55
N GLY A 35 -14.75 17.70 6.32
CA GLY A 35 -14.16 16.74 5.39
C GLY A 35 -12.72 17.08 5.00
N LEU A 36 -12.42 18.35 4.73
CA LEU A 36 -11.05 18.82 4.44
C LEU A 36 -10.13 18.68 5.65
N LEU A 37 -10.65 18.96 6.86
CA LEU A 37 -9.93 18.76 8.12
C LEU A 37 -9.59 17.28 8.33
N MET A 38 -10.56 16.40 8.10
CA MET A 38 -10.37 14.95 8.16
C MET A 38 -9.25 14.50 7.22
N LEU A 39 -9.30 14.94 5.95
CA LEU A 39 -8.30 14.58 4.95
C LEU A 39 -6.90 15.05 5.36
N ALA A 40 -6.76 16.30 5.78
CA ALA A 40 -5.47 16.85 6.19
C ALA A 40 -4.88 16.14 7.42
N LEU A 41 -5.71 15.83 8.42
CA LEU A 41 -5.29 15.09 9.60
C LEU A 41 -4.92 13.64 9.29
N ILE A 42 -5.63 12.98 8.36
CA ILE A 42 -5.25 11.63 7.90
C ILE A 42 -3.85 11.67 7.27
N VAL A 43 -3.57 12.63 6.38
CA VAL A 43 -2.26 12.76 5.75
C VAL A 43 -1.16 13.02 6.79
N ALA A 44 -1.40 13.92 7.74
CA ALA A 44 -0.46 14.21 8.82
C ALA A 44 -0.21 12.99 9.73
N ALA A 45 -1.25 12.24 10.09
CA ALA A 45 -1.12 11.03 10.91
C ALA A 45 -0.36 9.91 10.20
N ILE A 46 -0.54 9.76 8.88
CA ILE A 46 0.23 8.82 8.05
C ILE A 46 1.71 9.25 8.01
N MET A 47 2.00 10.55 7.86
CA MET A 47 3.38 11.07 7.86
C MET A 47 4.09 10.88 9.20
N LEU A 48 3.36 10.92 10.31
CA LEU A 48 3.87 10.58 11.65
C LEU A 48 4.20 9.09 11.81
N GLY A 49 3.84 8.25 10.83
CA GLY A 49 4.10 6.82 10.84
C GLY A 49 3.12 6.02 11.69
N PHE A 50 1.98 6.60 12.07
CA PHE A 50 0.94 5.83 12.76
C PHE A 50 0.33 4.79 11.81
N PRO A 51 0.05 3.55 12.26
CA PRO A 51 -0.48 2.53 11.36
C PRO A 51 -1.78 2.96 10.70
N THR A 52 -1.81 2.91 9.37
CA THR A 52 -2.85 3.54 8.55
C THR A 52 -4.25 2.95 8.78
N ALA A 53 -4.35 1.67 9.13
CA ALA A 53 -5.63 1.04 9.47
C ALA A 53 -6.30 1.73 10.68
N PHE A 54 -5.52 2.01 11.72
CA PHE A 54 -6.02 2.67 12.92
C PHE A 54 -6.26 4.15 12.71
N THR A 55 -5.44 4.84 11.88
CA THR A 55 -5.73 6.24 11.52
C THR A 55 -7.07 6.34 10.80
N LEU A 56 -7.33 5.50 9.80
CA LEU A 56 -8.55 5.58 9.00
C LEU A 56 -9.80 5.24 9.83
N MET A 57 -9.71 4.21 10.67
CA MET A 57 -10.79 3.82 11.58
C MET A 57 -11.08 4.92 12.61
N GLY A 58 -10.05 5.39 13.32
CA GLY A 58 -10.19 6.41 14.36
C GLY A 58 -10.70 7.74 13.80
N MET A 59 -10.13 8.20 12.68
CA MET A 59 -10.54 9.43 12.02
C MET A 59 -11.96 9.31 11.44
N GLY A 60 -12.31 8.18 10.83
CA GLY A 60 -13.66 7.94 10.32
C GLY A 60 -14.73 7.99 11.42
N VAL A 61 -14.49 7.34 12.56
CA VAL A 61 -15.42 7.34 13.70
C VAL A 61 -15.47 8.72 14.37
N LEU A 62 -14.32 9.36 14.57
CA LEU A 62 -14.24 10.70 15.18
C LEU A 62 -15.01 11.74 14.36
N PHE A 63 -14.80 11.77 13.05
CA PHE A 63 -15.45 12.75 12.18
C PHE A 63 -16.92 12.43 11.92
N ALA A 64 -17.30 11.14 11.89
CA ALA A 64 -18.70 10.77 11.91
C ALA A 64 -19.39 11.30 13.18
N TRP A 65 -18.77 11.11 14.35
CA TRP A 65 -19.31 11.63 15.60
C TRP A 65 -19.40 13.16 15.61
N LEU A 66 -18.38 13.88 15.13
CA LEU A 66 -18.42 15.33 15.01
C LEU A 66 -19.56 15.77 14.09
N ALA A 67 -19.69 15.15 12.92
CA ALA A 67 -20.75 15.48 11.96
C ALA A 67 -22.16 15.28 12.54
N TYR A 68 -22.42 14.13 13.20
CA TYR A 68 -23.72 13.89 13.81
C TYR A 68 -23.97 14.74 15.06
N ARG A 69 -22.93 15.10 15.82
CA ARG A 69 -23.04 16.02 16.96
C ARG A 69 -23.47 17.42 16.53
N HIS A 70 -22.99 17.88 15.37
CA HIS A 70 -23.41 19.18 14.81
C HIS A 70 -24.87 19.16 14.32
N ALA A 71 -25.40 17.98 13.93
CA ALA A 71 -26.80 17.82 13.53
C ALA A 71 -27.73 17.64 14.74
N ASP A 72 -27.53 16.60 15.56
CA ASP A 72 -28.33 16.30 16.74
C ASP A 72 -27.47 15.64 17.86
N PRO A 73 -27.13 16.37 18.93
CA PRO A 73 -26.23 15.88 19.98
C PRO A 73 -26.71 14.62 20.72
N ASN A 74 -28.03 14.44 20.83
CA ASN A 74 -28.64 13.37 21.63
C ASN A 74 -28.55 11.99 20.96
N ILE A 75 -28.48 11.95 19.63
CA ILE A 75 -28.45 10.70 18.84
C ILE A 75 -27.08 10.45 18.19
N ALA A 76 -26.16 11.41 18.27
CA ALA A 76 -24.87 11.36 17.59
C ALA A 76 -24.04 10.12 17.92
N VAL A 77 -24.03 9.71 19.20
CA VAL A 77 -23.29 8.51 19.64
C VAL A 77 -23.91 7.26 19.03
N GLN A 78 -25.24 7.13 19.12
CA GLN A 78 -25.95 5.96 18.60
C GLN A 78 -25.79 5.85 17.08
N GLN A 79 -26.02 6.93 16.33
CA GLN A 79 -25.87 6.93 14.87
C GLN A 79 -24.45 6.60 14.42
N THR A 80 -23.45 7.13 15.12
CA THR A 80 -22.04 6.84 14.79
C THR A 80 -21.72 5.35 15.00
N LEU A 81 -22.16 4.77 16.12
CA LEU A 81 -21.94 3.35 16.40
C LEU A 81 -22.72 2.45 15.45
N ASP A 82 -23.98 2.79 15.15
CA ASP A 82 -24.82 2.04 14.22
C ASP A 82 -24.20 2.03 12.82
N LEU A 83 -23.70 3.18 12.34
CA LEU A 83 -23.01 3.27 11.05
C LEU A 83 -21.70 2.51 11.04
N MET A 84 -20.94 2.54 12.14
CA MET A 84 -19.72 1.75 12.27
C MET A 84 -20.04 0.27 12.10
N VAL A 85 -21.02 -0.26 12.85
CA VAL A 85 -21.44 -1.66 12.77
C VAL A 85 -21.97 -1.99 11.39
N GLN A 86 -22.82 -1.15 10.81
CA GLN A 86 -23.38 -1.35 9.47
C GLN A 86 -22.29 -1.42 8.40
N ARG A 87 -21.29 -0.52 8.45
CA ARG A 87 -20.16 -0.53 7.52
C ARG A 87 -19.26 -1.73 7.72
N THR A 88 -18.98 -2.12 8.97
CA THR A 88 -18.24 -3.35 9.26
C THR A 88 -18.96 -4.58 8.70
N TYR A 89 -20.27 -4.70 8.94
CA TYR A 89 -21.06 -5.81 8.43
C TYR A 89 -21.08 -5.84 6.89
N ALA A 90 -21.27 -4.69 6.24
CA ALA A 90 -21.25 -4.58 4.78
C ALA A 90 -19.91 -5.02 4.15
N VAL A 91 -18.78 -4.75 4.83
CA VAL A 91 -17.46 -5.23 4.41
C VAL A 91 -17.33 -6.73 4.64
N MET A 92 -17.80 -7.25 5.78
CA MET A 92 -17.77 -8.68 6.08
C MET A 92 -18.61 -9.54 5.12
N THR A 93 -19.74 -9.02 4.64
CA THR A 93 -20.62 -9.72 3.70
C THR A 93 -20.25 -9.51 2.23
N ASN A 94 -19.10 -8.89 1.94
CA ASN A 94 -18.68 -8.65 0.56
C ASN A 94 -18.03 -9.92 -0.03
N ASP A 95 -18.70 -10.56 -0.98
CA ASP A 95 -18.24 -11.80 -1.61
C ASP A 95 -16.87 -11.66 -2.29
N VAL A 96 -16.54 -10.47 -2.81
CA VAL A 96 -15.24 -10.20 -3.45
C VAL A 96 -14.11 -10.26 -2.42
N LEU A 97 -14.35 -9.79 -1.20
CA LEU A 97 -13.34 -9.74 -0.13
C LEU A 97 -13.02 -11.12 0.47
N ILE A 98 -13.88 -12.13 0.28
CA ILE A 98 -13.60 -13.53 0.64
C ILE A 98 -12.35 -14.04 -0.09
N SER A 99 -12.08 -13.52 -1.28
CA SER A 99 -10.88 -13.84 -2.07
C SER A 99 -9.59 -13.42 -1.37
N VAL A 100 -9.60 -12.32 -0.59
CA VAL A 100 -8.38 -11.73 -0.01
C VAL A 100 -7.67 -12.71 0.93
N PRO A 101 -8.33 -13.30 1.96
CA PRO A 101 -7.69 -14.31 2.80
C PRO A 101 -7.14 -15.52 2.03
N LEU A 102 -7.85 -15.99 0.99
CA LEU A 102 -7.41 -17.13 0.18
C LEU A 102 -6.14 -16.79 -0.62
N PHE A 103 -6.05 -15.58 -1.17
CA PHE A 103 -4.84 -15.11 -1.85
C PHE A 103 -3.67 -14.90 -0.89
N VAL A 104 -3.91 -14.33 0.29
CA VAL A 104 -2.87 -14.20 1.33
C VAL A 104 -2.38 -15.58 1.79
N PHE A 105 -3.29 -16.55 1.95
CA PHE A 105 -2.95 -17.93 2.30
C PHE A 105 -2.12 -18.61 1.21
N MET A 106 -2.49 -18.45 -0.06
CA MET A 106 -1.69 -18.93 -1.19
C MET A 106 -0.29 -18.30 -1.17
N GLY A 107 -0.19 -16.99 -1.02
CA GLY A 107 1.09 -16.28 -0.93
C GLY A 107 1.97 -16.82 0.21
N TYR A 108 1.38 -17.04 1.38
CA TYR A 108 2.06 -17.65 2.52
C TYR A 108 2.57 -19.07 2.24
N LEU A 109 1.80 -19.91 1.54
CA LEU A 109 2.24 -21.26 1.16
C LEU A 109 3.43 -21.21 0.20
N VAL A 110 3.40 -20.33 -0.82
CA VAL A 110 4.49 -20.19 -1.79
C VAL A 110 5.76 -19.66 -1.11
N GLU A 111 5.62 -18.71 -0.19
CA GLU A 111 6.73 -18.21 0.63
C GLU A 111 7.33 -19.31 1.52
N ARG A 112 6.48 -20.06 2.24
CA ARG A 112 6.92 -21.16 3.13
C ARG A 112 7.56 -22.34 2.39
N ALA A 113 7.21 -22.56 1.12
CA ALA A 113 7.83 -23.59 0.29
C ALA A 113 9.30 -23.26 -0.10
N ASN A 114 9.82 -22.10 0.31
CA ASN A 114 11.17 -21.62 0.04
C ASN A 114 11.54 -21.64 -1.47
N LEU A 115 10.52 -21.38 -2.31
CA LEU A 115 10.65 -21.40 -3.76
C LEU A 115 11.46 -20.20 -4.27
N ILE A 116 11.42 -19.10 -3.52
CA ILE A 116 12.03 -17.82 -3.88
C ILE A 116 13.54 -17.93 -4.01
N GLU A 117 14.21 -18.52 -3.02
CA GLU A 117 15.68 -18.63 -3.03
C GLU A 117 16.15 -19.50 -4.21
N ARG A 118 15.43 -20.60 -4.47
CA ARG A 118 15.72 -21.50 -5.60
C ARG A 118 15.47 -20.81 -6.94
N LEU A 119 14.37 -20.07 -7.06
CA LEU A 119 14.02 -19.31 -8.25
C LEU A 119 15.08 -18.24 -8.53
N PHE A 120 15.49 -17.47 -7.52
CA PHE A 120 16.52 -16.44 -7.63
C PHE A 120 17.85 -17.03 -8.12
N ARG A 121 18.33 -18.12 -7.51
CA ARG A 121 19.57 -18.79 -7.92
C ARG A 121 19.49 -19.30 -9.36
N SER A 122 18.38 -19.94 -9.74
CA SER A 122 18.18 -20.44 -11.10
C SER A 122 18.15 -19.31 -12.14
N LEU A 123 17.44 -18.22 -11.86
CA LEU A 123 17.39 -17.05 -12.75
C LEU A 123 18.76 -16.36 -12.84
N HIS A 124 19.48 -16.22 -11.73
CA HIS A 124 20.81 -15.65 -11.74
C HIS A 124 21.78 -16.48 -12.61
N LEU A 125 21.74 -17.82 -12.49
CA LEU A 125 22.54 -18.71 -13.34
C LEU A 125 22.14 -18.60 -14.82
N ALA A 126 20.86 -18.55 -15.11
CA ALA A 126 20.35 -18.41 -16.49
C ALA A 126 20.75 -17.07 -17.13
N LEU A 127 20.87 -16.01 -16.32
CA LEU A 127 21.18 -14.65 -16.77
C LEU A 127 22.66 -14.29 -16.55
N ALA A 128 23.52 -15.26 -16.21
CA ALA A 128 24.93 -15.01 -15.91
C ALA A 128 25.69 -14.35 -17.06
N TRP A 129 25.21 -14.49 -18.31
CA TRP A 129 25.79 -13.85 -19.49
C TRP A 129 25.54 -12.33 -19.57
N LEU A 130 24.60 -11.77 -18.78
CA LEU A 130 24.19 -10.37 -18.89
C LEU A 130 25.02 -9.49 -17.94
N PRO A 131 25.53 -8.33 -18.40
CA PRO A 131 26.10 -7.34 -17.50
C PRO A 131 24.99 -6.86 -16.56
N GLY A 132 25.20 -6.94 -15.25
CA GLY A 132 24.17 -6.58 -14.29
C GLY A 132 23.26 -7.74 -13.84
N SER A 133 23.59 -9.00 -14.16
CA SER A 133 22.75 -10.19 -13.94
C SER A 133 22.10 -10.32 -12.57
N LEU A 134 22.72 -9.88 -11.47
CA LEU A 134 22.10 -9.92 -10.13
C LEU A 134 20.91 -8.97 -9.99
N ALA A 135 20.98 -7.76 -10.56
CA ALA A 135 19.87 -6.80 -10.54
C ALA A 135 18.71 -7.31 -11.40
N VAL A 136 19.02 -7.78 -12.61
CA VAL A 136 18.02 -8.31 -13.55
C VAL A 136 17.36 -9.58 -12.98
N ALA A 137 18.14 -10.50 -12.40
CA ALA A 137 17.60 -11.67 -11.73
C ALA A 137 16.70 -11.29 -10.55
N THR A 138 17.05 -10.24 -9.80
CA THR A 138 16.20 -9.73 -8.72
C THR A 138 14.86 -9.23 -9.25
N LEU A 139 14.86 -8.38 -10.30
CA LEU A 139 13.64 -7.84 -10.90
C LEU A 139 12.73 -8.93 -11.47
N ILE A 140 13.30 -9.90 -12.21
CA ILE A 140 12.52 -11.01 -12.78
C ILE A 140 11.99 -11.93 -11.67
N THR A 141 12.79 -12.22 -10.65
CA THR A 141 12.33 -12.99 -9.48
C THR A 141 11.18 -12.28 -8.79
N CYS A 142 11.30 -10.96 -8.58
CA CYS A 142 10.23 -10.12 -8.03
C CYS A 142 8.98 -10.17 -8.90
N ALA A 143 9.10 -10.06 -10.22
CA ALA A 143 7.96 -10.05 -11.14
C ALA A 143 7.22 -11.39 -11.17
N VAL A 144 7.95 -12.51 -11.18
CA VAL A 144 7.37 -13.85 -11.10
C VAL A 144 6.72 -14.05 -9.73
N PHE A 145 7.39 -13.67 -8.64
CA PHE A 145 6.88 -13.86 -7.29
C PHE A 145 5.74 -12.90 -6.92
N ALA A 146 5.69 -11.72 -7.56
CA ALA A 146 4.60 -10.76 -7.48
C ALA A 146 3.26 -11.40 -7.84
N THR A 147 3.25 -12.22 -8.91
CA THR A 147 2.06 -12.99 -9.31
C THR A 147 1.56 -13.93 -8.21
N ALA A 148 2.44 -14.42 -7.33
CA ALA A 148 2.05 -15.41 -6.33
C ALA A 148 1.59 -14.79 -5.00
N THR A 149 2.09 -13.61 -4.64
CA THR A 149 1.89 -13.04 -3.30
C THR A 149 1.04 -11.78 -3.27
N GLY A 150 1.09 -10.93 -4.30
CA GLY A 150 0.30 -9.70 -4.33
C GLY A 150 0.62 -8.67 -3.22
N ILE A 151 1.73 -8.83 -2.46
CA ILE A 151 2.05 -8.04 -1.24
C ILE A 151 3.48 -7.46 -1.32
N VAL A 152 3.61 -6.14 -1.45
CA VAL A 152 4.92 -5.45 -1.56
C VAL A 152 5.83 -5.72 -0.37
N GLY A 153 5.30 -5.60 0.85
CA GLY A 153 6.11 -5.64 2.07
C GLY A 153 6.87 -6.95 2.23
N ALA A 154 6.21 -8.08 1.92
CA ALA A 154 6.83 -9.41 1.98
C ALA A 154 7.93 -9.56 0.93
N VAL A 155 7.66 -9.21 -0.34
CA VAL A 155 8.64 -9.36 -1.43
C VAL A 155 9.86 -8.47 -1.21
N VAL A 156 9.67 -7.20 -0.85
CA VAL A 156 10.77 -6.25 -0.62
C VAL A 156 11.65 -6.69 0.55
N THR A 157 11.06 -7.17 1.65
CA THR A 157 11.83 -7.62 2.81
C THR A 157 12.62 -8.89 2.51
N LEU A 158 12.01 -9.87 1.84
CA LEU A 158 12.69 -11.10 1.43
C LEU A 158 13.83 -10.84 0.45
N MET A 159 13.58 -10.05 -0.60
CA MET A 159 14.63 -9.68 -1.57
C MET A 159 15.69 -8.76 -0.96
N GLY A 160 15.30 -7.91 -0.01
CA GLY A 160 16.25 -7.11 0.76
C GLY A 160 17.18 -7.97 1.61
N LEU A 161 16.72 -9.10 2.15
CA LEU A 161 17.56 -10.03 2.91
C LEU A 161 18.39 -10.95 2.01
N LEU A 162 17.87 -11.33 0.84
CA LEU A 162 18.52 -12.29 -0.07
C LEU A 162 19.41 -11.63 -1.13
N ALA A 163 18.88 -10.65 -1.87
CA ALA A 163 19.52 -10.05 -3.04
C ALA A 163 20.44 -8.88 -2.68
N LEU A 164 20.04 -7.98 -1.78
CA LEU A 164 20.83 -6.79 -1.40
C LEU A 164 22.26 -7.13 -0.94
N PRO A 165 22.50 -8.05 0.02
CA PRO A 165 23.87 -8.39 0.43
C PRO A 165 24.66 -9.10 -0.69
N ALA A 166 24.01 -9.84 -1.58
CA ALA A 166 24.65 -10.48 -2.72
C ALA A 166 25.12 -9.43 -3.75
N MET A 167 24.29 -8.44 -4.05
CA MET A 167 24.63 -7.35 -4.97
C MET A 167 25.77 -6.47 -4.45
N LEU A 168 25.75 -6.13 -3.15
CA LEU A 168 26.82 -5.33 -2.54
C LEU A 168 28.18 -6.05 -2.58
N ARG A 169 28.20 -7.37 -2.31
CA ARG A 169 29.43 -8.19 -2.44
C ARG A 169 29.94 -8.29 -3.88
N ALA A 170 29.04 -8.21 -4.86
CA ALA A 170 29.38 -8.18 -6.27
C ALA A 170 29.80 -6.78 -6.78
N GLY A 171 29.89 -5.78 -5.90
CA GLY A 171 30.36 -4.43 -6.24
C GLY A 171 29.30 -3.46 -6.75
N TYR A 172 28.01 -3.77 -6.59
CA TYR A 172 26.93 -2.85 -6.96
C TYR A 172 26.87 -1.66 -5.99
N SER A 173 26.46 -0.49 -6.49
CA SER A 173 26.19 0.66 -5.63
C SER A 173 24.96 0.41 -4.77
N ALA A 174 24.98 0.89 -3.53
CA ALA A 174 23.85 0.74 -2.61
C ALA A 174 22.55 1.37 -3.16
N SER A 175 22.65 2.46 -3.93
CA SER A 175 21.50 3.09 -4.58
C SER A 175 20.88 2.21 -5.65
N LEU A 176 21.70 1.56 -6.49
CA LEU A 176 21.21 0.66 -7.54
C LEU A 176 20.59 -0.60 -6.92
N SER A 177 21.23 -1.20 -5.92
CA SER A 177 20.71 -2.40 -5.27
C SER A 177 19.42 -2.15 -4.49
N ALA A 178 19.34 -1.04 -3.74
CA ALA A 178 18.11 -0.65 -3.06
C ALA A 178 17.02 -0.27 -4.08
N GLY A 179 17.38 0.45 -5.14
CA GLY A 179 16.48 0.80 -6.24
C GLY A 179 15.88 -0.43 -6.92
N SER A 180 16.69 -1.41 -7.30
CA SER A 180 16.21 -2.63 -7.97
C SER A 180 15.32 -3.50 -7.08
N VAL A 181 15.67 -3.62 -5.78
CA VAL A 181 14.86 -4.38 -4.82
C VAL A 181 13.51 -3.71 -4.57
N THR A 182 13.51 -2.39 -4.36
CA THR A 182 12.28 -1.63 -4.11
C THR A 182 11.39 -1.53 -5.36
N ALA A 183 11.98 -1.27 -6.54
CA ALA A 183 11.27 -1.24 -7.81
C ALA A 183 10.64 -2.61 -8.13
N GLY A 184 11.42 -3.69 -8.01
CA GLY A 184 10.91 -5.05 -8.20
C GLY A 184 9.81 -5.41 -7.21
N GLY A 185 9.97 -5.09 -5.92
CA GLY A 185 8.95 -5.39 -4.92
C GLY A 185 7.64 -4.63 -5.12
N CYS A 186 7.67 -3.41 -5.67
CA CYS A 186 6.46 -2.67 -6.03
C CYS A 186 5.65 -3.33 -7.17
N LEU A 187 6.28 -4.17 -8.02
CA LEU A 187 5.56 -4.96 -9.03
C LEU A 187 4.56 -5.93 -8.40
N GLY A 188 4.75 -6.29 -7.13
CA GLY A 188 3.82 -7.08 -6.31
C GLY A 188 2.39 -6.55 -6.28
N ILE A 189 2.20 -5.24 -6.39
CA ILE A 189 0.86 -4.65 -6.45
C ILE A 189 0.22 -4.77 -7.83
N LEU A 190 1.04 -4.75 -8.88
CA LEU A 190 0.58 -4.45 -10.23
C LEU A 190 0.37 -5.71 -11.07
N ILE A 191 1.20 -6.74 -10.86
CA ILE A 191 1.10 -7.99 -11.63
C ILE A 191 0.03 -8.89 -10.98
N PRO A 192 -1.04 -9.26 -11.70
CA PRO A 192 -2.08 -10.11 -11.16
C PRO A 192 -1.59 -11.54 -10.84
N PRO A 193 -2.23 -12.23 -9.87
CA PRO A 193 -3.23 -11.77 -8.91
C PRO A 193 -2.68 -10.82 -7.82
N SER A 194 -3.44 -9.78 -7.48
CA SER A 194 -3.05 -8.74 -6.52
C SER A 194 -4.17 -8.42 -5.54
N VAL A 195 -3.85 -8.48 -4.24
CA VAL A 195 -4.80 -8.16 -3.15
C VAL A 195 -5.30 -6.73 -3.25
N LEU A 196 -4.44 -5.79 -3.66
CA LEU A 196 -4.84 -4.38 -3.78
C LEU A 196 -5.89 -4.19 -4.87
N LEU A 197 -5.74 -4.86 -6.03
CA LEU A 197 -6.72 -4.79 -7.11
C LEU A 197 -8.06 -5.43 -6.72
N ILE A 198 -8.06 -6.47 -5.87
CA ILE A 198 -9.30 -7.06 -5.32
C ILE A 198 -10.01 -6.04 -4.43
N VAL A 199 -9.30 -5.41 -3.49
CA VAL A 199 -9.86 -4.40 -2.59
C VAL A 199 -10.35 -3.19 -3.38
N TYR A 200 -9.59 -2.76 -4.39
CA TYR A 200 -10.00 -1.68 -5.29
C TYR A 200 -11.26 -2.05 -6.07
N GLY A 201 -11.34 -3.26 -6.64
CA GLY A 201 -12.54 -3.74 -7.33
C GLY A 201 -13.78 -3.77 -6.43
N ALA A 202 -13.62 -4.25 -5.19
CA ALA A 202 -14.69 -4.30 -4.19
C ALA A 202 -15.18 -2.90 -3.78
N THR A 203 -14.29 -1.91 -3.72
CA THR A 203 -14.62 -0.54 -3.31
C THR A 203 -15.15 0.32 -4.46
N ALA A 204 -14.59 0.17 -5.66
CA ALA A 204 -15.02 0.88 -6.87
C ALA A 204 -16.22 0.23 -7.58
N GLY A 205 -16.65 -0.96 -7.16
CA GLY A 205 -17.78 -1.67 -7.77
C GLY A 205 -17.48 -2.16 -9.20
N VAL A 206 -16.21 -2.39 -9.53
CA VAL A 206 -15.77 -2.85 -10.86
C VAL A 206 -15.28 -4.29 -10.79
N SER A 207 -15.35 -5.01 -11.90
CA SER A 207 -14.93 -6.41 -11.97
C SER A 207 -13.42 -6.55 -11.71
N VAL A 208 -13.07 -7.38 -10.73
CA VAL A 208 -11.67 -7.73 -10.41
C VAL A 208 -10.96 -8.35 -11.62
N VAL A 209 -11.67 -9.16 -12.41
CA VAL A 209 -11.12 -9.81 -13.61
C VAL A 209 -10.75 -8.78 -14.67
N GLN A 210 -11.57 -7.74 -14.83
CA GLN A 210 -11.27 -6.63 -15.75
C GLN A 210 -10.08 -5.80 -15.26
N LEU A 211 -9.99 -5.56 -13.95
CA LEU A 211 -8.82 -4.91 -13.36
C LEU A 211 -7.54 -5.71 -13.58
N TYR A 212 -7.60 -7.04 -13.44
CA TYR A 212 -6.46 -7.92 -13.72
C TYR A 212 -6.04 -7.85 -15.19
N ALA A 213 -6.99 -7.94 -16.13
CA ALA A 213 -6.69 -7.80 -17.55
C ALA A 213 -6.07 -6.43 -17.87
N GLY A 214 -6.58 -5.35 -17.26
CA GLY A 214 -6.07 -4.00 -17.43
C GLY A 214 -4.69 -3.75 -16.80
N ALA A 215 -4.38 -4.41 -15.68
CA ALA A 215 -3.12 -4.26 -14.98
C ALA A 215 -1.98 -5.11 -15.58
N PHE A 216 -2.31 -6.15 -16.35
CA PHE A 216 -1.33 -7.08 -16.93
C PHE A 216 -0.31 -6.37 -17.84
N PHE A 217 -0.79 -5.56 -18.79
CA PHE A 217 0.06 -4.82 -19.71
C PHE A 217 1.00 -3.83 -19.00
N PRO A 218 0.53 -2.89 -18.17
CA PRO A 218 1.41 -1.96 -17.46
C PRO A 218 2.36 -2.68 -16.49
N GLY A 219 1.95 -3.83 -15.91
CA GLY A 219 2.80 -4.63 -15.03
C GLY A 219 4.03 -5.19 -15.75
N LEU A 220 3.82 -5.80 -16.92
CA LEU A 220 4.91 -6.29 -17.75
C LEU A 220 5.75 -5.15 -18.34
N MET A 221 5.12 -4.04 -18.74
CA MET A 221 5.82 -2.87 -19.24
C MET A 221 6.79 -2.31 -18.19
N LEU A 222 6.34 -2.10 -16.95
CA LEU A 222 7.21 -1.64 -15.86
C LEU A 222 8.31 -2.65 -15.54
N THR A 223 7.99 -3.95 -15.57
CA THR A 223 9.00 -5.01 -15.39
C THR A 223 10.12 -4.94 -16.42
N GLY A 224 9.81 -4.56 -17.66
CA GLY A 224 10.81 -4.39 -18.72
C GLY A 224 11.53 -3.04 -18.72
N LEU A 225 10.96 -2.01 -18.09
CA LEU A 225 11.57 -0.68 -17.98
C LEU A 225 12.52 -0.55 -16.77
N TYR A 226 12.30 -1.35 -15.73
CA TYR A 226 13.19 -1.44 -14.55
C TYR A 226 14.46 -2.22 -14.87
#